data_AF-A0A256HYE5-F1
#
_entry.id   AF-A0A256HYE5-F1
#
_cell.length_a   1.000
_cell.length_b   1.000
_cell.length_c   1.000
_cell.angle_alpha   90.00
_cell.angle_beta   90.00
_cell.angle_gamma   90.00
#
_symmetry.space_group_name_H-M   'P 1'
#
loop_
_entity.id
_entity.type
_entity.pdbx_description
1 polymer ?
#
loop_
_entity_poly.entity_id
_entity_poly.type
_entity_poly.pdbx_seq_one_letter_code
_entity_poly.pdbx_strand_id
1 'polypeptide(L)'
;MLFATHLLVAAGLGWLSGHPRLRRYLGGSPPLSVWWVFAGAALPDVVDKPLGALGVFDVYQSVGHSALLVPLAALVAVAARRRGLAVAVGWGSHLALDALHMVVNGRPGDAAFLGWPLLTRSDPLAIPPGEFALFYVGTPSFFLEAALWLAAVSLVLRSRVAVGTDRENGR
;
A
#
# COMPACT_ATOMS: atom_id res chain seq x y z
N MET A 1 -3.25 6.52 -4.56
CA MET A 1 -2.35 7.27 -3.65
C MET A 1 -0.97 7.38 -4.29
N LEU A 2 -0.03 8.16 -3.74
CA LEU A 2 1.35 8.14 -4.24
C LEU A 2 2.03 6.80 -3.91
N PHE A 3 2.84 6.28 -4.85
CA PHE A 3 3.56 5.01 -4.70
C PHE A 3 4.36 4.92 -3.38
N ALA A 4 5.07 6.00 -3.02
CA ALA A 4 5.85 6.05 -1.80
C ALA A 4 5.00 5.81 -0.54
N THR A 5 3.75 6.27 -0.53
CA THR A 5 2.82 6.10 0.59
C THR A 5 2.40 4.65 0.75
N HIS A 6 2.22 3.90 -0.35
CA HIS A 6 1.99 2.45 -0.30
C HIS A 6 3.15 1.71 0.38
N LEU A 7 4.39 2.08 0.05
CA LEU A 7 5.58 1.49 0.67
C LEU A 7 5.71 1.86 2.16
N LEU A 8 5.37 3.10 2.52
CA LEU A 8 5.32 3.51 3.92
C LEU A 8 4.33 2.65 4.73
N VAL A 9 3.13 2.46 4.20
CA VAL A 9 2.11 1.62 4.85
C VAL A 9 2.56 0.16 4.91
N ALA A 10 3.17 -0.37 3.84
CA ALA A 10 3.75 -1.71 3.84
C ALA A 10 4.82 -1.89 4.94
N ALA A 11 5.69 -0.90 5.12
CA ALA A 11 6.67 -0.88 6.20
C ALA A 11 5.99 -0.87 7.58
N GLY A 12 4.99 -0.01 7.74
CA GLY A 12 4.18 0.09 8.95
C GLY A 12 3.49 -1.22 9.30
N LEU A 13 2.87 -1.90 8.32
CA LEU A 13 2.21 -3.20 8.50
C LEU A 13 3.20 -4.28 8.90
N GLY A 14 4.35 -4.35 8.23
CA GLY A 14 5.43 -5.28 8.60
C GLY A 14 5.92 -5.04 10.03
N TRP A 15 6.17 -3.79 10.41
CA TRP A 15 6.58 -3.42 11.76
C TRP A 15 5.50 -3.73 12.81
N LEU A 16 4.25 -3.35 12.56
CA LEU A 16 3.11 -3.59 13.45
C LEU A 16 2.87 -5.09 13.68
N SER A 17 3.07 -5.92 12.65
CA SER A 17 2.95 -7.38 12.77
C SER A 17 3.93 -7.98 13.80
N GLY A 18 5.05 -7.29 14.07
CA GLY A 18 6.02 -7.65 15.10
C GLY A 18 5.71 -7.10 16.48
N HIS A 19 4.75 -6.18 16.61
CA HIS A 19 4.51 -5.45 17.85
C HIS A 19 3.97 -6.39 18.95
N PRO A 20 4.52 -6.38 20.19
CA PRO A 20 4.21 -7.38 21.21
C PRO A 20 2.72 -7.46 21.60
N ARG A 21 1.98 -6.35 21.51
CA ARG A 21 0.54 -6.32 21.79
C ARG A 21 -0.25 -7.04 20.68
N LEU A 22 0.04 -6.70 19.42
CA LEU A 22 -0.63 -7.32 18.29
C LEU A 22 -0.29 -8.81 18.18
N ARG A 23 0.98 -9.17 18.42
CA ARG A 23 1.40 -10.57 18.45
C ARG A 23 0.67 -11.38 19.51
N ARG A 24 0.47 -10.83 20.72
CA ARG A 24 -0.32 -11.50 21.76
C ARG A 24 -1.76 -11.73 21.32
N TYR A 25 -2.38 -10.72 20.68
CA TYR A 25 -3.73 -10.84 20.15
C TYR A 25 -3.83 -11.89 19.03
N LEU A 26 -2.84 -11.97 18.14
CA LEU A 26 -2.76 -12.93 17.03
C LEU A 26 -2.16 -14.29 17.42
N GLY A 27 -2.21 -14.67 18.71
CA GLY A 27 -1.80 -15.99 19.18
C GLY A 27 -0.29 -16.27 19.10
N GLY A 28 0.55 -15.24 19.23
CA GLY A 28 2.02 -15.38 19.28
C GLY A 28 2.71 -15.55 17.92
N SER A 29 1.93 -15.51 16.85
CA SER A 29 2.36 -15.57 15.45
C SER A 29 3.68 -14.82 15.17
N PRO A 30 4.63 -15.39 14.41
CA PRO A 30 5.82 -14.67 13.98
C PRO A 30 5.44 -13.48 13.06
N PRO A 31 6.21 -12.38 13.10
CA PRO A 31 5.96 -11.20 12.26
C PRO A 31 5.96 -11.54 10.78
N LEU A 32 5.25 -10.73 9.99
CA LEU A 32 5.37 -10.72 8.55
C LEU A 32 6.72 -10.15 8.15
N SER A 33 7.32 -10.74 7.13
CA SER A 33 8.56 -10.22 6.56
C SER A 33 8.27 -8.91 5.84
N VAL A 34 8.88 -7.82 6.30
CA VAL A 34 8.76 -6.49 5.71
C VAL A 34 9.04 -6.54 4.21
N TRP A 35 10.11 -7.21 3.77
CA TRP A 35 10.47 -7.32 2.35
C TRP A 35 9.37 -7.94 1.48
N TRP A 36 8.69 -8.97 1.97
CA TRP A 36 7.61 -9.60 1.22
C TRP A 36 6.33 -8.76 1.21
N VAL A 37 6.07 -7.99 2.28
CA VAL A 37 4.98 -6.99 2.27
C VAL A 37 5.28 -5.86 1.27
N PHE A 38 6.53 -5.37 1.25
CA PHE A 38 6.98 -4.40 0.24
C PHE A 38 6.81 -4.92 -1.18
N ALA A 39 7.25 -6.15 -1.45
CA ALA A 39 7.12 -6.76 -2.76
C ALA A 39 5.65 -6.85 -3.19
N GLY A 40 4.76 -7.29 -2.29
CA GLY A 40 3.33 -7.31 -2.55
C GLY A 40 2.74 -5.92 -2.80
N ALA A 41 3.13 -4.92 -1.99
CA ALA A 41 2.65 -3.54 -2.14
C ALA A 41 3.20 -2.86 -3.40
N ALA A 42 4.37 -3.25 -3.91
CA ALA A 42 4.90 -2.70 -5.15
C ALA A 42 4.32 -3.37 -6.41
N LEU A 43 3.85 -4.62 -6.28
CA LEU A 43 3.46 -5.46 -7.39
C LEU A 43 2.41 -4.84 -8.34
N PRO A 44 1.32 -4.20 -7.86
CA PRO A 44 0.31 -3.62 -8.75
C PRO A 44 0.90 -2.59 -9.71
N ASP A 45 1.70 -1.65 -9.19
CA ASP A 45 2.29 -0.58 -9.99
C ASP A 45 3.41 -1.08 -10.90
N VAL A 46 4.24 -2.02 -10.43
CA VAL A 46 5.30 -2.63 -11.26
C VAL A 46 4.72 -3.37 -12.47
N VAL A 47 3.50 -3.89 -12.36
CA VAL A 47 2.80 -4.54 -13.48
C VAL A 47 2.08 -3.50 -14.34
N ASP A 48 1.21 -2.69 -13.73
CA ASP A 48 0.25 -1.90 -14.51
C ASP A 48 0.86 -0.62 -15.09
N LYS A 49 1.87 -0.02 -14.44
CA LYS A 49 2.49 1.20 -14.98
C LYS A 49 3.23 0.94 -16.30
N PRO A 50 4.08 -0.11 -16.41
CA PRO A 50 4.69 -0.45 -17.70
C PRO A 50 3.65 -0.83 -18.77
N LEU A 51 2.62 -1.59 -18.41
CA LEU A 51 1.57 -1.96 -19.37
C LEU A 51 0.83 -0.74 -19.91
N GLY A 52 0.49 0.23 -19.05
CA GLY A 52 -0.09 1.51 -19.48
C GLY A 52 0.88 2.35 -20.31
N ALA A 53 2.14 2.47 -19.88
CA ALA A 53 3.14 3.28 -20.58
C ALA A 53 3.51 2.72 -21.97
N LEU A 54 3.46 1.40 -22.13
CA LEU A 54 3.68 0.72 -23.42
C LEU A 54 2.41 0.70 -24.29
N GLY A 55 1.29 1.27 -23.83
CA GLY A 55 0.02 1.29 -24.57
C GLY A 55 -0.66 -0.07 -24.70
N VAL A 56 -0.30 -1.05 -23.85
CA VAL A 56 -0.98 -2.36 -23.82
C VAL A 56 -2.43 -2.19 -23.32
N PHE A 57 -2.61 -1.27 -22.37
CA PHE A 57 -3.92 -0.84 -21.88
C PHE A 57 -3.96 0.68 -21.80
N ASP A 58 -5.14 1.26 -22.04
CA ASP A 58 -5.35 2.73 -21.97
C ASP A 58 -5.44 3.26 -20.53
N VAL A 59 -5.11 2.44 -19.53
CA VAL A 59 -5.23 2.77 -18.10
C VAL A 59 -4.01 2.28 -17.32
N TYR A 60 -3.67 3.02 -16.27
CA TYR A 60 -2.55 2.73 -15.35
C TYR A 60 -2.94 1.91 -14.11
N GLN A 61 -4.18 1.38 -14.10
CA GLN A 61 -4.73 0.46 -13.11
C GLN A 61 -5.56 -0.56 -13.89
N SER A 62 -4.99 -1.75 -14.10
CA SER A 62 -5.52 -2.83 -14.91
C SER A 62 -5.38 -4.18 -14.17
N VAL A 63 -4.51 -5.07 -14.62
CA VAL A 63 -4.40 -6.45 -14.14
C VAL A 63 -3.95 -6.49 -12.67
N GLY A 64 -2.86 -5.81 -12.35
CA GLY A 64 -2.23 -5.80 -11.03
C GLY A 64 -3.09 -5.17 -9.94
N HIS A 65 -3.96 -4.22 -10.32
CA HIS A 65 -4.91 -3.55 -9.42
C HIS A 65 -6.29 -4.22 -9.35
N SER A 66 -6.52 -5.30 -10.10
CA SER A 66 -7.82 -5.97 -10.13
C SER A 66 -8.04 -6.82 -8.87
N ALA A 67 -9.14 -6.57 -8.16
CA ALA A 67 -9.59 -7.40 -7.04
C ALA A 67 -10.06 -8.80 -7.50
N LEU A 68 -10.23 -9.04 -8.80
CA LEU A 68 -10.47 -10.39 -9.33
C LEU A 68 -9.27 -11.32 -9.07
N LEU A 69 -8.09 -10.79 -8.74
CA LEU A 69 -6.92 -11.56 -8.32
C LEU A 69 -6.94 -12.00 -6.84
N VAL A 70 -7.97 -11.66 -6.06
CA VAL A 70 -8.10 -12.11 -4.65
C VAL A 70 -7.97 -13.63 -4.49
N PRO A 71 -8.60 -14.49 -5.33
CA PRO A 71 -8.42 -15.94 -5.22
C PRO A 71 -6.96 -16.38 -5.44
N LEU A 72 -6.25 -15.73 -6.37
CA LEU A 72 -4.83 -16.00 -6.60
C LEU A 72 -3.98 -15.54 -5.41
N ALA A 73 -4.27 -14.36 -4.84
CA ALA A 73 -3.59 -13.87 -3.64
C ALA A 73 -3.79 -14.82 -2.46
N ALA A 74 -5.01 -15.37 -2.30
CA ALA A 74 -5.31 -16.38 -1.29
C ALA A 74 -4.54 -17.69 -1.54
N LEU A 75 -4.48 -18.16 -2.79
CA LEU A 75 -3.69 -19.33 -3.17
C LEU A 75 -2.20 -19.13 -2.86
N VAL A 76 -1.63 -17.98 -3.20
CA VAL A 76 -0.25 -17.62 -2.88
C VAL A 76 -0.03 -17.60 -1.36
N ALA A 77 -0.97 -17.03 -0.59
CA ALA A 77 -0.91 -17.01 0.87
C ALA A 77 -0.90 -18.41 1.49
N VAL A 78 -1.67 -19.35 0.93
CA VAL A 78 -1.68 -20.75 1.39
C VAL A 78 -0.41 -21.49 0.95
N ALA A 79 -0.05 -21.40 -0.33
CA ALA A 79 1.05 -22.16 -0.92
C ALA A 79 2.43 -21.72 -0.39
N ALA A 80 2.68 -20.41 -0.36
CA ALA A 80 3.94 -19.83 0.13
C ALA A 80 3.91 -19.46 1.61
N ARG A 81 2.88 -19.90 2.34
CA ARG A 81 2.72 -19.73 3.79
C ARG A 81 2.89 -18.26 4.19
N ARG A 82 3.75 -17.97 5.18
CA ARG A 82 3.95 -16.62 5.72
C ARG A 82 4.52 -15.63 4.71
N ARG A 83 5.33 -16.09 3.74
CA ARG A 83 5.84 -15.22 2.66
C ARG A 83 4.71 -14.85 1.72
N GLY A 84 3.90 -15.83 1.33
CA GLY A 84 2.70 -15.60 0.53
C GLY A 84 1.70 -14.68 1.22
N LEU A 85 1.46 -14.89 2.52
CA LEU A 85 0.60 -14.01 3.32
C LEU A 85 1.14 -12.59 3.36
N ALA A 86 2.45 -12.40 3.53
CA ALA A 86 3.06 -11.07 3.51
C ALA A 86 2.87 -10.38 2.14
N VAL A 87 3.06 -11.10 1.04
CA VAL A 87 2.77 -10.58 -0.31
C VAL A 87 1.30 -10.22 -0.46
N ALA A 88 0.37 -11.09 -0.05
CA ALA A 88 -1.06 -10.84 -0.14
C ALA A 88 -1.50 -9.63 0.71
N VAL A 89 -0.93 -9.45 1.91
CA VAL A 89 -1.18 -8.29 2.77
C VAL A 89 -0.66 -7.01 2.13
N GLY A 90 0.56 -7.03 1.58
CA GLY A 90 1.12 -5.89 0.87
C GLY A 90 0.27 -5.49 -0.33
N TRP A 91 -0.06 -6.45 -1.18
CA TRP A 91 -0.90 -6.25 -2.36
C TRP A 91 -2.29 -5.72 -1.98
N GLY A 92 -2.96 -6.35 -1.01
CA GLY A 92 -4.27 -5.91 -0.54
C GLY A 92 -4.24 -4.50 0.07
N SER A 93 -3.17 -4.16 0.79
CA SER A 93 -3.00 -2.81 1.33
C SER A 93 -2.85 -1.75 0.24
N HIS A 94 -2.20 -2.10 -0.89
CA HIS A 94 -2.07 -1.22 -2.03
C HIS A 94 -3.44 -0.91 -2.64
N LEU A 95 -4.20 -1.95 -2.99
CA LEU A 95 -5.55 -1.80 -3.54
C LEU A 95 -6.47 -1.02 -2.61
N ALA A 96 -6.40 -1.28 -1.29
CA ALA A 96 -7.21 -0.59 -0.31
C ALA A 96 -6.91 0.92 -0.24
N LEU A 97 -5.63 1.32 -0.31
CA LEU A 97 -5.24 2.73 -0.30
C LEU A 97 -5.63 3.43 -1.61
N ASP A 98 -5.53 2.72 -2.73
CA ASP A 98 -6.01 3.21 -4.02
C ASP A 98 -7.53 3.30 -4.12
N ALA A 99 -8.29 2.48 -3.40
CA ALA A 99 -9.73 2.72 -3.26
C ALA A 99 -10.00 3.90 -2.30
N LEU A 100 -9.26 3.96 -1.18
CA LEU A 100 -9.46 4.96 -0.14
C LEU A 100 -9.26 6.38 -0.65
N HIS A 101 -8.17 6.67 -1.38
CA HIS A 101 -7.95 8.05 -1.86
C HIS A 101 -8.98 8.49 -2.90
N MET A 102 -9.54 7.56 -3.70
CA MET A 102 -10.61 7.88 -4.63
C MET A 102 -11.86 8.30 -3.87
N VAL A 103 -12.25 7.56 -2.84
CA VAL A 103 -13.39 7.90 -1.97
C VAL A 103 -13.16 9.22 -1.25
N VAL A 104 -11.99 9.41 -0.64
CA VAL A 104 -11.63 10.64 0.09
C VAL A 104 -11.58 11.86 -0.83
N ASN A 105 -11.22 11.68 -2.10
CA ASN A 105 -11.25 12.74 -3.11
C ASN A 105 -12.64 12.94 -3.75
N GLY A 106 -13.70 12.31 -3.21
CA GLY A 106 -15.07 12.48 -3.70
C GLY A 106 -15.38 11.74 -4.99
N ARG A 107 -14.56 10.75 -5.37
CA ARG A 107 -14.66 9.97 -6.60
C ARG A 107 -14.84 8.47 -6.33
N PRO A 108 -15.80 8.03 -5.49
CA PRO A 108 -15.96 6.62 -5.13
C PRO A 108 -16.22 5.71 -6.33
N GLY A 109 -16.84 6.22 -7.41
CA GLY A 109 -17.07 5.48 -8.65
C GLY A 109 -15.79 5.03 -9.34
N ASP A 110 -14.65 5.70 -9.10
CA ASP A 110 -13.38 5.29 -9.68
C ASP A 110 -12.84 4.00 -9.08
N ALA A 111 -13.30 3.61 -7.88
CA ALA A 111 -12.96 2.32 -7.28
C ALA A 111 -13.42 1.12 -8.13
N ALA A 112 -14.22 1.35 -9.18
CA ALA A 112 -14.54 0.37 -10.21
C ALA A 112 -13.29 -0.23 -10.90
N PHE A 113 -12.11 0.40 -10.79
CA PHE A 113 -10.84 -0.23 -11.23
C PHE A 113 -10.61 -1.61 -10.59
N LEU A 114 -11.11 -1.83 -9.36
CA LEU A 114 -11.01 -3.12 -8.68
C LEU A 114 -11.74 -4.25 -9.44
N GLY A 115 -12.76 -3.91 -10.22
CA GLY A 115 -13.51 -4.87 -11.04
C GLY A 115 -12.95 -5.05 -12.45
N TRP A 116 -11.83 -4.40 -12.80
CA TRP A 116 -11.23 -4.53 -14.13
C TRP A 116 -10.91 -6.01 -14.44
N PRO A 117 -11.17 -6.52 -15.66
CA PRO A 117 -11.70 -5.82 -16.83
C PRO A 117 -13.24 -5.87 -16.93
N LEU A 118 -13.93 -6.44 -15.94
CA LEU A 118 -15.38 -6.64 -15.97
C LEU A 118 -16.17 -5.35 -15.74
N LEU A 119 -15.57 -4.39 -15.03
CA LEU A 119 -16.14 -3.07 -14.80
C LEU A 119 -15.35 -2.01 -15.57
N THR A 120 -16.07 -1.09 -16.20
CA THR A 120 -15.50 0.09 -16.83
C THR A 120 -15.67 1.31 -15.92
N ARG A 121 -14.64 2.15 -15.86
CA ARG A 121 -14.73 3.47 -15.23
C ARG A 121 -15.35 4.43 -16.22
N SER A 122 -16.28 5.26 -15.75
CA SER A 122 -16.96 6.26 -16.59
C SER A 122 -16.01 7.37 -17.06
N ASP A 123 -15.03 7.74 -16.23
CA ASP A 123 -14.06 8.81 -16.50
C ASP A 123 -12.72 8.53 -15.80
N PRO A 124 -11.92 7.55 -16.27
CA PRO A 124 -10.63 7.26 -15.68
C PRO A 124 -9.67 8.43 -15.91
N LEU A 125 -9.00 8.89 -14.84
CA LEU A 125 -7.96 9.92 -14.94
C LEU A 125 -6.91 9.62 -16.03
N ALA A 126 -6.59 8.34 -16.25
CA ALA A 126 -5.75 7.81 -17.34
C ALA A 126 -4.40 8.52 -17.58
N ILE A 127 -3.95 9.36 -16.65
CA ILE A 127 -2.69 10.10 -16.73
C ILE A 127 -1.52 9.27 -16.21
N PRO A 128 -0.31 9.45 -16.79
CA PRO A 128 0.91 8.80 -16.31
C PRO A 128 1.25 9.19 -14.86
N PRO A 129 2.07 8.39 -14.15
CA PRO A 129 2.42 8.63 -12.74
C PRO A 129 3.02 10.02 -12.45
N GLY A 130 3.82 10.57 -13.37
CA GLY A 130 4.43 11.88 -13.20
C GLY A 130 3.41 13.02 -13.21
N GLU A 131 2.48 13.00 -14.16
CA GLU A 131 1.38 13.96 -14.23
C GLU A 131 0.40 13.77 -13.07
N PHE A 132 0.13 12.52 -12.70
CA PHE A 132 -0.68 12.21 -11.53
C PHE A 132 -0.12 12.85 -10.27
N ALA A 133 1.19 12.79 -10.05
CA ALA A 133 1.81 13.39 -8.86
C ALA A 133 1.54 14.89 -8.76
N LEU A 134 1.58 15.63 -9.88
CA LEU A 134 1.26 17.06 -9.93
C LEU A 134 -0.23 17.31 -9.72
N PHE A 135 -1.09 16.56 -10.41
CA PHE A 135 -2.54 16.62 -10.25
C PHE A 135 -2.99 16.33 -8.80
N TYR A 136 -2.26 15.45 -8.11
CA TYR A 136 -2.59 15.00 -6.78
C TYR A 136 -2.33 16.04 -5.69
N VAL A 137 -1.41 16.99 -5.93
CA VAL A 137 -1.07 18.05 -4.95
C VAL A 137 -2.30 18.89 -4.63
N GLY A 138 -2.54 19.09 -3.33
CA GLY A 138 -3.67 19.90 -2.83
C GLY A 138 -5.02 19.17 -2.79
N THR A 139 -5.09 17.91 -3.22
CA THR A 139 -6.30 17.10 -3.03
C THR A 139 -6.52 16.73 -1.55
N PRO A 140 -7.76 16.42 -1.10
CA PRO A 140 -8.01 15.97 0.27
C PRO A 140 -7.14 14.78 0.70
N SER A 141 -6.97 13.81 -0.19
CA SER A 141 -6.13 12.64 0.09
C SER A 141 -4.66 13.00 0.17
N PHE A 142 -4.17 13.99 -0.57
CA PHE A 142 -2.79 14.46 -0.43
C PHE A 142 -2.51 14.96 0.99
N PHE A 143 -3.44 15.70 1.60
CA PHE A 143 -3.29 16.13 3.00
C PHE A 143 -3.35 14.94 3.98
N LEU A 144 -4.17 13.92 3.70
CA LEU A 144 -4.18 12.68 4.46
C LEU A 144 -2.83 11.94 4.38
N GLU A 145 -2.25 11.84 3.19
CA GLU A 145 -0.91 11.26 3.00
C GLU A 145 0.15 12.08 3.76
N ALA A 146 0.11 13.40 3.66
CA ALA A 146 1.04 14.26 4.38
C ALA A 146 0.95 14.05 5.90
N ALA A 147 -0.26 13.96 6.46
CA ALA A 147 -0.47 13.66 7.88
C ALA A 147 0.09 12.28 8.26
N LEU A 148 -0.09 11.26 7.41
CA LEU A 148 0.45 9.92 7.63
C LEU A 148 1.99 9.93 7.64
N TRP A 149 2.61 10.62 6.69
CA TRP A 149 4.06 10.79 6.63
C TRP A 149 4.60 11.53 7.85
N LEU A 150 3.96 12.62 8.27
CA LEU A 150 4.33 13.37 9.47
C LEU A 150 4.23 12.50 10.73
N ALA A 151 3.19 11.68 10.85
CA ALA A 151 3.06 10.74 11.96
C ALA A 151 4.18 9.69 11.96
N ALA A 152 4.53 9.13 10.80
CA ALA A 152 5.61 8.17 10.67
C ALA A 152 6.98 8.78 11.03
N VAL A 153 7.29 9.98 10.51
CA VAL A 153 8.52 10.72 10.84
C VAL A 153 8.56 11.02 12.35
N SER A 154 7.46 11.51 12.92
CA SER A 154 7.38 11.81 14.35
C SER A 154 7.63 10.57 15.22
N LEU A 155 7.12 9.41 14.82
CA LEU A 155 7.35 8.14 15.50
C LEU A 155 8.83 7.73 15.45
N VAL A 156 9.47 7.87 14.29
CA VAL A 156 10.91 7.56 14.12
C VAL A 156 11.78 8.51 14.93
N LEU A 157 11.46 9.81 14.95
CA LEU A 157 12.21 10.78 15.75
C LEU A 157 12.08 10.48 17.25
N ARG A 158 10.86 10.20 17.73
CA ARG A 158 10.62 9.83 19.13
C ARG A 158 11.37 8.56 19.54
N SER A 159 11.41 7.54 18.69
CA SER A 159 12.13 6.30 19.00
C SER A 159 13.65 6.51 19.06
N ARG A 160 14.21 7.36 18.19
CA ARG A 160 15.64 7.70 18.24
C ARG A 160 16.02 8.52 19.47
N VAL A 161 15.21 9.49 19.85
CA VAL A 161 15.43 10.28 21.07
C VAL A 161 15.40 9.39 22.31
N ALA A 162 14.42 8.49 22.43
CA ALA A 162 14.33 7.55 23.55
C ALA A 162 15.57 6.65 23.68
N VAL A 163 16.07 6.12 22.55
CA VAL A 163 17.30 5.32 22.52
C VAL A 163 18.54 6.17 22.87
N GLY A 164 18.57 7.43 22.47
CA GLY A 164 19.64 8.37 22.84
C GLY A 164 19.70 8.65 24.33
N THR A 165 18.54 8.89 24.95
CA THR A 165 18.44 9.11 26.40
C THR A 165 18.80 7.87 27.23
N ASP A 166 18.48 6.66 26.75
CA ASP A 166 18.87 5.42 27.44
C ASP A 166 20.40 5.20 27.43
N ARG A 167 21.05 5.51 26.30
CA ARG A 167 22.52 5.46 26.17
C ARG A 167 23.23 6.49 27.04
N GLU A 168 22.70 7.70 27.15
CA GLU A 168 23.28 8.77 27.97
C GLU A 168 23.15 8.46 29.47
N ASN A 169 22.10 7.73 29.87
CA ASN A 169 21.86 7.30 31.25
C ASN A 169 22.57 5.97 31.63
N GLY A 170 23.45 5.44 30.76
CA GLY A 170 24.31 4.28 31.08
C GLY A 170 23.57 2.96 31.33
N ARG A 171 22.39 2.78 30.72
CA ARG A 171 21.68 1.48 30.69
C ARG A 171 21.91 0.74 29.38
#